data_AF-Q824I7-F1
#
_entry.id   AF-Q824I7-F1
#
_cell.length_a   1.000
_cell.length_b   1.000
_cell.length_c   1.000
_cell.angle_alpha   90.00
_cell.angle_beta   90.00
_cell.angle_gamma   90.00
#
_symmetry.space_group_name_H-M   'P 1'
#
loop_
_entity.id
_entity.type
_entity.pdbx_description
1 polymer ?
#
loop_
_entity_poly.entity_id
_entity_poly.type
_entity_poly.pdbx_seq_one_letter_code
_entity_poly.pdbx_strand_id
1 'polypeptide(L)'
;MKEQALLLLLKKKKGFFLAILDLTETEPSLTSIELEKVLQQKKTLLSCIDKVDNQIKEFRHCFTLALPQDIQDELSDIREIITKILDTDKLNYLQRKKELGIYEQQQL
;
A
#
# COMPACT_ATOMS: atom_id res chain seq x y z
N MET A 1 -1.97 13.69 23.91
CA MET A 1 -1.72 14.57 22.74
C MET A 1 -0.85 13.92 21.67
N LYS A 2 0.35 13.41 21.98
CA LYS A 2 1.24 12.80 20.98
C LYS A 2 0.70 11.48 20.38
N GLU A 3 0.01 10.67 21.18
CA GLU A 3 -0.64 9.42 20.74
C GLU A 3 -1.76 9.69 19.72
N GLN A 4 -2.64 10.65 20.00
CA GLN A 4 -3.72 11.03 19.08
C GLN A 4 -3.18 11.56 17.74
N ALA A 5 -2.08 12.33 17.77
CA ALA A 5 -1.42 12.80 16.55
C ALA A 5 -0.84 11.64 15.74
N LEU A 6 -0.16 10.69 16.39
CA LEU A 6 0.34 9.48 15.74
C LEU A 6 -0.80 8.64 15.14
N LEU A 7 -1.88 8.41 15.90
CA LEU A 7 -3.04 7.67 15.42
C LEU A 7 -3.67 8.33 14.18
N LEU A 8 -3.79 9.66 14.18
CA LEU A 8 -4.30 10.40 13.01
C LEU A 8 -3.41 10.21 11.78
N LEU A 9 -2.08 10.23 11.96
CA LEU A 9 -1.13 9.97 10.88
C LEU A 9 -1.23 8.53 10.37
N LEU A 10 -1.40 7.55 11.26
CA LEU A 10 -1.60 6.14 10.89
C LEU A 10 -2.89 5.95 10.11
N LYS A 11 -4.02 6.53 10.56
CA LYS A 11 -5.29 6.50 9.82
C LYS A 11 -5.18 7.13 8.44
N LYS A 12 -4.45 8.25 8.34
CA LYS A 12 -4.16 8.90 7.05
C LYS A 12 -3.33 7.98 6.14
N LYS A 13 -2.29 7.34 6.69
CA LYS A 13 -1.47 6.35 5.98
C LYS A 13 -2.30 5.16 5.49
N LYS A 14 -3.17 4.62 6.35
CA LYS A 14 -4.12 3.55 6.00
C LYS A 14 -5.03 3.95 4.84
N GLY A 15 -5.58 5.16 4.86
CA GLY A 15 -6.41 5.68 3.78
C GLY A 15 -5.69 5.68 2.42
N PHE A 16 -4.40 6.02 2.38
CA PHE A 16 -3.61 5.93 1.15
C PHE A 16 -3.40 4.49 0.69
N PHE A 17 -3.17 3.55 1.60
CA PHE A 17 -3.06 2.13 1.23
C PHE A 17 -4.39 1.56 0.73
N LEU A 18 -5.51 1.91 1.35
CA LEU A 18 -6.84 1.51 0.85
C LEU A 18 -7.06 2.01 -0.58
N ALA A 19 -6.73 3.27 -0.86
CA ALA A 19 -6.82 3.79 -2.22
C ALA A 19 -5.88 3.06 -3.20
N ILE A 20 -4.68 2.64 -2.76
CA ILE A 20 -3.80 1.81 -3.59
C ILE A 20 -4.41 0.42 -3.83
N LEU A 21 -5.02 -0.19 -2.80
CA LEU A 21 -5.69 -1.48 -2.94
C LEU A 21 -6.85 -1.40 -3.95
N ASP A 22 -7.72 -0.40 -3.83
CA ASP A 22 -8.82 -0.17 -4.78
C ASP A 22 -8.28 -0.06 -6.21
N LEU A 23 -7.21 0.72 -6.41
CA LEU A 23 -6.57 0.85 -7.73
C LEU A 23 -6.01 -0.48 -8.22
N THR A 24 -5.26 -1.19 -7.38
CA THR A 24 -4.70 -2.53 -7.67
C THR A 24 -5.79 -3.52 -8.08
N GLU A 25 -6.92 -3.57 -7.39
CA GLU A 25 -8.02 -4.49 -7.71
C GLU A 25 -8.68 -4.19 -9.06
N THR A 26 -8.63 -2.95 -9.54
CA THR A 26 -9.19 -2.57 -10.85
C THR A 26 -8.27 -2.88 -12.03
N GLU A 27 -6.95 -3.00 -11.81
CA GLU A 27 -5.94 -3.13 -12.88
C GLU A 27 -6.24 -4.22 -13.92
N PRO A 28 -6.73 -5.43 -13.58
CA PRO A 28 -6.99 -6.48 -14.57
C PRO A 28 -8.03 -6.11 -15.63
N SER A 29 -8.91 -5.15 -15.33
CA SER A 29 -9.98 -4.71 -16.23
C SER A 29 -9.57 -3.54 -17.14
N LEU A 30 -8.37 -3.00 -16.96
CA LEU A 30 -7.94 -1.77 -17.62
C LEU A 30 -7.25 -2.02 -18.96
N THR A 31 -7.50 -1.12 -19.90
CA THR A 31 -6.65 -0.98 -21.09
C THR A 31 -5.26 -0.48 -20.72
N SER A 32 -4.27 -0.62 -21.62
CA SER A 32 -2.91 -0.14 -21.36
C SER A 32 -2.83 1.37 -21.04
N ILE A 33 -3.68 2.19 -21.66
CA ILE A 33 -3.71 3.65 -21.44
C ILE A 33 -4.29 3.97 -20.05
N GLU A 34 -5.34 3.26 -19.63
CA GLU A 34 -5.94 3.44 -18.31
C GLU A 34 -5.00 2.93 -17.21
N LEU A 35 -4.33 1.81 -17.46
CA LEU A 35 -3.34 1.25 -16.56
C LEU A 35 -2.18 2.24 -16.31
N GLU A 36 -1.67 2.90 -17.36
CA GLU A 36 -0.62 3.93 -17.20
C GLU A 36 -1.07 5.06 -16.25
N LYS A 37 -2.32 5.53 -16.39
CA LYS A 37 -2.89 6.54 -15.50
C LYS A 37 -2.98 6.05 -14.06
N VAL A 38 -3.46 4.81 -13.86
CA VAL A 38 -3.57 4.19 -12.54
C VAL A 38 -2.20 4.00 -11.89
N LEU A 39 -1.19 3.56 -12.64
CA LEU A 39 0.18 3.45 -12.13
C LEU A 39 0.74 4.81 -11.69
N GLN A 40 0.45 5.89 -12.41
CA GLN A 40 0.84 7.24 -12.03
C GLN A 40 0.12 7.72 -10.75
N GLN A 41 -1.16 7.35 -10.57
CA GLN A 41 -1.90 7.60 -9.33
C GLN A 41 -1.29 6.83 -8.16
N LYS A 42 -1.01 5.52 -8.30
CA LYS A 42 -0.33 4.71 -7.28
C LYS A 42 1.02 5.33 -6.88
N LYS A 43 1.82 5.80 -7.85
CA LYS A 43 3.09 6.50 -7.57
C LYS A 43 2.90 7.78 -6.75
N THR A 44 1.83 8.52 -7.01
CA THR A 44 1.49 9.73 -6.25
C THR A 44 1.09 9.39 -4.82
N LEU A 45 0.28 8.34 -4.64
CA LEU A 45 -0.14 7.85 -3.32
C LEU A 45 1.06 7.34 -2.50
N LEU A 46 1.98 6.60 -3.12
CA LEU A 46 3.23 6.17 -2.48
C LEU A 46 4.07 7.37 -1.99
N SER A 47 4.20 8.42 -2.80
CA SER A 47 4.87 9.65 -2.36
C SER A 47 4.16 10.34 -1.18
N CYS A 48 2.84 10.29 -1.12
CA CYS A 48 2.08 10.77 0.04
C CYS A 48 2.34 9.92 1.28
N ILE A 49 2.44 8.59 1.14
CA ILE A 49 2.81 7.69 2.23
C ILE A 49 4.21 8.02 2.75
N ASP A 50 5.20 8.23 1.88
CA ASP A 50 6.55 8.61 2.27
C ASP A 50 6.59 9.90 3.12
N LYS A 51 5.75 10.88 2.76
CA LYS A 51 5.60 12.12 3.54
C LYS A 51 5.03 11.85 4.92
N VAL A 52 3.99 11.02 5.02
CA VAL A 52 3.40 10.63 6.31
C VAL A 52 4.41 9.84 7.15
N ASP A 53 5.20 8.95 6.52
CA ASP A 53 6.23 8.18 7.21
C ASP A 53 7.33 9.05 7.78
N ASN A 54 7.71 10.10 7.09
CA ASN A 54 8.64 11.08 7.62
C ASN A 54 8.06 11.83 8.84
N GLN A 55 6.76 12.15 8.85
CA GLN A 55 6.11 12.74 10.02
C GLN A 55 6.03 11.75 11.19
N ILE A 56 5.72 10.48 10.92
CA ILE A 56 5.67 9.43 11.95
C ILE A 56 7.04 9.20 12.58
N LYS A 57 8.15 9.35 11.83
CA LYS A 57 9.52 9.20 12.37
C LYS A 57 9.79 10.14 13.55
N GLU A 58 9.20 11.34 13.57
CA GLU A 58 9.35 12.31 14.65
C GLU A 58 8.82 11.78 16.00
N PHE A 59 7.88 10.83 15.95
CA PHE A 59 7.28 10.23 17.14
C PHE A 59 8.07 9.04 17.69
N ARG A 60 9.13 8.56 17.02
CA ARG A 60 9.91 7.37 17.44
C ARG A 60 10.50 7.49 18.84
N HIS A 61 10.87 8.69 19.26
CA HIS A 61 11.44 8.94 20.59
C HIS A 61 10.39 9.20 21.68
N CYS A 62 9.10 9.24 21.31
CA CYS A 62 8.03 9.64 22.22
C CYS A 62 7.44 8.49 23.04
N PHE A 63 7.86 7.24 22.81
CA PHE A 63 7.29 6.06 23.45
C PHE A 63 8.39 5.17 24.02
N THR A 64 8.26 4.78 25.29
CA THR A 64 9.33 4.10 26.05
C THR A 64 9.02 2.66 26.47
N LEU A 65 7.77 2.19 26.37
CA LEU A 65 7.38 0.89 26.97
C LEU A 65 6.43 0.05 26.12
N ALA A 66 5.26 0.57 25.74
CA ALA A 66 4.30 -0.12 24.87
C ALA A 66 3.43 0.91 24.14
N LEU A 67 3.09 0.65 22.88
CA LEU A 67 2.15 1.49 22.14
C LEU A 67 0.73 1.25 22.68
N PRO A 68 -0.12 2.29 22.75
CA PRO A 68 -1.54 2.15 22.97
C PRO A 68 -2.20 1.12 22.02
N GLN A 69 -3.23 0.42 22.51
CA GLN A 69 -3.88 -0.68 21.76
C GLN A 69 -4.46 -0.22 20.42
N ASP A 70 -5.09 0.96 20.39
CA ASP A 70 -5.64 1.57 19.18
C ASP A 70 -4.56 1.81 18.09
N ILE A 71 -3.36 2.20 18.49
CA ILE A 71 -2.21 2.33 17.58
C ILE A 71 -1.75 0.95 17.09
N GLN A 72 -1.74 -0.06 17.96
CA GLN A 72 -1.37 -1.43 17.58
C GLN A 72 -2.37 -2.02 16.59
N ASP A 73 -3.67 -1.85 16.84
CA ASP A 73 -4.75 -2.29 15.96
C ASP A 73 -4.64 -1.63 14.58
N GLU A 74 -4.44 -0.30 14.55
CA GLU A 74 -4.28 0.44 13.30
C GLU A 74 -3.03 -0.02 12.50
N LEU A 75 -1.93 -0.35 13.18
CA LEU A 75 -0.72 -0.91 12.54
C LEU A 75 -0.96 -2.33 12.00
N SER A 76 -1.76 -3.14 12.70
CA SER A 76 -2.16 -4.47 12.24
C SER A 76 -3.00 -4.37 10.96
N ASP A 77 -4.02 -3.52 10.97
CA ASP A 77 -4.88 -3.27 9.80
C ASP A 77 -4.08 -2.81 8.58
N ILE A 78 -3.15 -1.86 8.76
CA ILE A 78 -2.28 -1.39 7.68
C ILE A 78 -1.47 -2.55 7.10
N ARG A 79 -0.93 -3.43 7.96
CA ARG A 79 -0.14 -4.59 7.53
C ARG A 79 -0.99 -5.55 6.70
N GLU A 80 -2.21 -5.84 7.13
CA GLU A 80 -3.13 -6.70 6.39
C GLU A 80 -3.46 -6.12 5.01
N ILE A 81 -3.71 -4.81 4.92
CA ILE A 81 -3.97 -4.13 3.65
C ILE A 81 -2.73 -4.23 2.74
N ILE A 82 -1.52 -4.01 3.26
CA ILE A 82 -0.28 -4.15 2.48
C ILE A 82 -0.14 -5.57 1.95
N THR A 83 -0.40 -6.59 2.76
CA THR A 83 -0.37 -7.99 2.32
C THR A 83 -1.35 -8.23 1.17
N LYS A 84 -2.59 -7.73 1.29
CA LYS A 84 -3.59 -7.83 0.21
C LYS A 84 -3.14 -7.15 -1.07
N ILE A 85 -2.56 -5.95 -0.99
CA ILE A 85 -2.01 -5.25 -2.17
C ILE A 85 -0.96 -6.12 -2.86
N LEU A 86 -0.01 -6.68 -2.10
CA LEU A 86 1.07 -7.49 -2.65
C LEU A 86 0.56 -8.78 -3.30
N ASP A 87 -0.42 -9.43 -2.67
CA ASP A 87 -1.04 -10.65 -3.20
C ASP A 87 -1.81 -10.35 -4.50
N THR A 88 -2.58 -9.26 -4.54
CA THR A 88 -3.33 -8.86 -5.73
C THR A 88 -2.40 -8.39 -6.85
N ASP A 89 -1.37 -7.58 -6.57
CA ASP A 89 -0.37 -7.16 -7.58
C ASP A 89 0.33 -8.41 -8.18
N LYS A 90 0.62 -9.43 -7.37
CA LYS A 90 1.19 -10.69 -7.85
C LYS A 90 0.24 -11.42 -8.81
N LEU A 91 -1.05 -11.47 -8.49
CA LEU A 91 -2.07 -12.07 -9.35
C LEU A 91 -2.21 -11.29 -10.66
N ASN A 92 -2.28 -9.96 -10.60
CA ASN A 92 -2.35 -9.07 -11.76
C ASN A 92 -1.16 -9.27 -12.69
N TYR A 93 0.06 -9.34 -12.13
CA TYR A 93 1.27 -9.60 -12.88
C TYR A 93 1.22 -10.95 -13.61
N LEU A 94 0.82 -12.02 -12.92
CA LEU A 94 0.69 -13.35 -13.51
C LEU A 94 -0.35 -13.39 -14.63
N GLN A 95 -1.48 -12.71 -14.46
CA GLN A 95 -2.50 -12.59 -15.50
C GLN A 95 -1.96 -11.86 -16.73
N ARG A 96 -1.32 -10.70 -16.52
CA ARG A 96 -0.79 -9.89 -17.62
C ARG A 96 0.32 -10.62 -18.38
N LYS A 97 1.16 -11.37 -17.68
CA LYS A 97 2.19 -12.23 -18.28
C LYS A 97 1.59 -13.27 -19.23
N LYS A 98 0.45 -13.87 -18.86
CA LYS A 98 -0.31 -14.80 -19.72
C LYS A 98 -0.91 -14.09 -20.93
N GLU A 99 -1.53 -12.92 -20.74
CA GLU A 99 -2.12 -12.12 -21.83
C GLU A 99 -1.08 -11.72 -22.89
N LEU A 100 0.14 -11.42 -22.47
CA LEU A 100 1.24 -11.04 -23.37
C LEU A 100 1.94 -12.25 -24.02
N GLY A 101 1.52 -13.48 -23.72
CA GLY A 101 2.15 -14.70 -24.27
C GLY A 101 3.59 -14.91 -23.81
N ILE A 102 4.01 -14.25 -22.72
CA ILE A 102 5.35 -14.43 -22.13
C ILE A 102 5.28 -15.69 -21.26
N TYR A 103 5.21 -16.83 -21.92
CA TYR A 103 5.44 -18.11 -21.25
C TYR A 103 6.89 -18.12 -20.78
N GLU A 104 7.12 -18.42 -19.50
CA GLU A 104 8.46 -18.70 -19.02
C GLU A 104 9.05 -19.75 -19.95
N GLN A 105 10.09 -19.38 -20.71
CA GLN A 105 11.02 -20.37 -21.24
C GLN A 105 11.55 -21.09 -20.00
N GLN A 106 10.91 -22.19 -19.65
CA GLN A 106 11.43 -23.14 -18.69
C GLN A 106 12.82 -23.50 -19.20
N GLN A 107 13.82 -23.19 -18.38
CA GLN A 107 15.20 -23.59 -18.62
C GLN A 107 15.21 -25.10 -18.85
N LEU A 108 15.56 -25.51 -20.07
CA LEU A 108 16.03 -26.86 -20.40
C LEU A 108 17.43 -27.07 -19.82
#